data_AF-A0AAD9W067-F1
#
_entry.id   AF-A0AAD9W067-F1
#
_cell.length_a   1.000
_cell.length_b   1.000
_cell.length_c   1.000
_cell.angle_alpha   90.00
_cell.angle_beta   90.00
_cell.angle_gamma   90.00
#
_symmetry.space_group_name_H-M   'P 1'
#
loop_
_entity.id
_entity.type
_entity.pdbx_description
1 polymer ?
#
loop_
_entity_poly.entity_id
_entity_poly.type
_entity_poly.pdbx_seq_one_letter_code
_entity_poly.pdbx_strand_id
1 'polypeptide(L)'
;MEPTHFREGPNAITSPDTFFGFGLVPEKDSGRGSRQSIVPQTDGQPLVDTSAAADGRKKLGGFAIVGLIRWLITALLLMGFVLAVHFYQGRVLDNNDKSIFESIIVTLSLIVGLNIASALKDIAKHMRWWFLSLKRRDLSEVELILQSDSLVNVTKLIWRSSSSVTKMVCFTWLLLNIGMQAAIAVISVTFEAEPHVDDVYLSEQGQVFVPDMSDFARGTGRFQDSRYNQDSTLQNLGASILGDIGSSYNYSFLPSVPLAGEPLAKFPAMFWKTDDYWEYHYLNSAPNTVSAGTNFLAVYSDRKVSSQAVCETPEYNSTIDQARSLLIVNQTSGRNFTFDASAWGLESNTYGTLPILRQLRTDVCGSWVGCSTGECGPGCSTVHVLEPKSGEAVAGSTFDSPTSGFFYYECNITVSSDPPPVSDLDNLTLAPMLAAAAAQAIALNGLSSIDPNVPLSRSFNWQLPFGTPFNNSAPDMADQLARYAIGVVAATASTNPRMAIPGRPPAQGVRLNLEEPVAFAVILGLTAGLQLLLTVVAIMLVGRVYVPGNQEWMSKETLKQLYSY
;
A
#
# COMPACT_ATOMS: atom_id res chain seq x y z
N MET A 1 -3.41 -21.72 -26.44
CA MET A 1 -4.55 -21.38 -27.31
C MET A 1 -5.43 -22.62 -27.37
N GLU A 2 -6.32 -22.78 -26.39
CA GLU A 2 -7.49 -23.67 -26.38
C GLU A 2 -8.35 -23.25 -25.17
N PRO A 3 -9.69 -23.15 -25.27
CA PRO A 3 -10.52 -22.46 -24.28
C PRO A 3 -11.35 -23.41 -23.42
N THR A 4 -11.44 -23.15 -22.12
CA THR A 4 -12.39 -23.84 -21.22
C THR A 4 -13.57 -22.94 -20.89
N HIS A 5 -14.70 -23.26 -21.53
CA HIS A 5 -16.05 -22.86 -21.15
C HIS A 5 -16.43 -23.44 -19.78
N PHE A 6 -17.12 -22.65 -18.95
CA PHE A 6 -18.03 -23.20 -17.94
C PHE A 6 -19.38 -22.50 -18.03
N ARG A 7 -20.41 -23.32 -17.86
CA ARG A 7 -21.79 -23.21 -18.32
C ARG A 7 -22.70 -23.06 -17.11
N GLU A 8 -23.69 -22.18 -17.22
CA GLU A 8 -24.82 -22.06 -16.29
C GLU A 8 -25.72 -23.32 -16.28
N GLY A 9 -26.37 -23.58 -15.13
CA GLY A 9 -27.50 -24.51 -15.00
C GLY A 9 -28.02 -24.64 -13.54
N PRO A 10 -29.32 -24.96 -13.32
CA PRO A 10 -30.15 -24.25 -12.33
C PRO A 10 -30.82 -25.11 -11.22
N ASN A 11 -31.49 -24.40 -10.29
CA ASN A 11 -32.64 -24.75 -9.43
C ASN A 11 -32.53 -25.89 -8.38
N ALA A 12 -32.82 -25.55 -7.12
CA ALA A 12 -33.74 -26.32 -6.26
C ALA A 12 -34.27 -25.49 -5.08
N ILE A 13 -35.59 -25.59 -4.89
CA ILE A 13 -36.46 -25.04 -3.84
C ILE A 13 -36.34 -25.90 -2.57
N THR A 14 -36.42 -25.31 -1.37
CA THR A 14 -37.28 -25.78 -0.24
C THR A 14 -37.19 -24.87 1.00
N SER A 15 -38.36 -24.43 1.47
CA SER A 15 -38.71 -23.95 2.83
C SER A 15 -38.92 -25.19 3.75
N PRO A 16 -38.95 -25.16 5.11
CA PRO A 16 -39.89 -24.34 5.92
C PRO A 16 -39.44 -23.84 7.32
N ASP A 17 -40.18 -22.83 7.81
CA ASP A 17 -40.67 -22.49 9.17
C ASP A 17 -39.94 -22.88 10.48
N THR A 18 -39.80 -21.89 11.37
CA THR A 18 -39.90 -21.98 12.86
C THR A 18 -39.89 -20.55 13.45
N PHE A 19 -40.94 -19.94 14.04
CA PHE A 19 -41.70 -20.15 15.30
C PHE A 19 -40.93 -20.04 16.63
N PHE A 20 -41.16 -18.94 17.37
CA PHE A 20 -41.22 -18.74 18.84
C PHE A 20 -41.89 -17.35 19.05
N GLY A 21 -42.87 -17.06 19.91
CA GLY A 21 -43.46 -17.72 21.08
C GLY A 21 -43.58 -16.70 22.25
N PHE A 22 -44.69 -16.75 23.00
CA PHE A 22 -45.08 -15.97 24.21
C PHE A 22 -45.80 -14.63 24.00
N GLY A 23 -46.94 -14.32 24.63
CA GLY A 23 -47.77 -15.00 25.64
C GLY A 23 -49.00 -14.14 25.96
N LEU A 24 -50.11 -14.76 26.37
CA LEU A 24 -51.44 -14.19 26.60
C LEU A 24 -51.79 -14.11 28.10
N VAL A 25 -52.52 -13.03 28.49
CA VAL A 25 -53.66 -12.95 29.47
C VAL A 25 -53.31 -12.88 30.99
N PRO A 26 -54.12 -12.30 31.94
CA PRO A 26 -55.49 -11.73 31.87
C PRO A 26 -55.78 -10.34 32.54
N GLU A 27 -56.89 -9.72 32.10
CA GLU A 27 -58.10 -9.29 32.86
C GLU A 27 -58.04 -8.31 34.06
N LYS A 28 -58.81 -7.20 33.97
CA LYS A 28 -59.81 -6.85 35.00
C LYS A 28 -60.87 -5.85 34.52
N ASP A 29 -62.12 -6.29 34.61
CA ASP A 29 -63.36 -5.51 34.54
C ASP A 29 -63.51 -4.49 35.69
N SER A 30 -64.19 -3.37 35.40
CA SER A 30 -65.19 -2.78 36.31
C SER A 30 -66.05 -1.77 35.56
N GLY A 31 -67.36 -2.04 35.51
CA GLY A 31 -68.38 -1.22 34.86
C GLY A 31 -69.03 -0.13 35.72
N ARG A 32 -70.27 0.21 35.31
CA ARG A 32 -71.19 1.32 35.68
C ARG A 32 -70.81 2.66 35.02
N GLY A 33 -71.63 3.31 34.19
CA GLY A 33 -73.07 3.24 33.95
C GLY A 33 -73.77 4.44 34.59
N SER A 34 -74.30 5.39 33.80
CA SER A 34 -75.60 6.05 33.99
C SER A 34 -75.86 7.19 32.97
N ARG A 35 -76.91 6.97 32.18
CA ARG A 35 -78.02 7.86 31.76
C ARG A 35 -77.92 9.40 31.78
N GLN A 36 -78.57 9.94 30.72
CA GLN A 36 -79.37 11.18 30.58
C GLN A 36 -78.57 12.50 30.52
N SER A 37 -78.93 13.52 29.73
CA SER A 37 -80.21 13.91 29.14
C SER A 37 -80.02 14.73 27.86
N ILE A 38 -80.98 14.66 26.94
CA ILE A 38 -81.22 15.63 25.87
C ILE A 38 -82.05 16.78 26.45
N VAL A 39 -81.62 18.04 26.29
CA VAL A 39 -82.48 19.24 26.18
C VAL A 39 -81.81 20.23 25.20
N PRO A 40 -82.55 20.82 24.26
CA PRO A 40 -82.03 21.75 23.25
C PRO A 40 -82.19 23.22 23.69
N GLN A 41 -81.28 24.10 23.29
CA GLN A 41 -81.65 25.51 23.05
C GLN A 41 -80.69 26.27 22.14
N THR A 42 -81.33 27.05 21.28
CA THR A 42 -80.90 28.02 20.28
C THR A 42 -80.23 29.25 20.88
N ASP A 43 -79.23 29.82 20.19
CA ASP A 43 -79.26 31.16 19.59
C ASP A 43 -77.86 31.64 19.22
N GLY A 44 -77.78 32.38 18.11
CA GLY A 44 -76.54 32.79 17.49
C GLY A 44 -75.84 33.97 18.16
N GLN A 45 -74.51 33.95 18.10
CA GLN A 45 -73.68 35.12 17.83
C GLN A 45 -72.25 34.67 17.41
N PRO A 46 -71.55 35.44 16.55
CA PRO A 46 -70.28 35.04 15.97
C PRO A 46 -69.13 35.38 16.91
N LEU A 47 -68.53 34.37 17.55
CA LEU A 47 -67.26 34.50 18.27
C LEU A 47 -66.11 34.13 17.34
N VAL A 48 -65.60 35.17 16.68
CA VAL A 48 -64.47 35.20 15.76
C VAL A 48 -63.14 34.92 16.48
N ASP A 49 -62.48 33.84 16.04
CA ASP A 49 -61.05 33.70 15.67
C ASP A 49 -59.87 33.86 16.65
N THR A 50 -60.02 33.88 17.97
CA THR A 50 -58.83 33.89 18.86
C THR A 50 -58.33 32.50 19.29
N SER A 51 -59.22 31.53 19.51
CA SER A 51 -58.83 30.16 19.92
C SER A 51 -58.30 29.32 18.75
N ALA A 52 -58.88 29.48 17.55
CA ALA A 52 -58.43 28.79 16.33
C ALA A 52 -57.05 29.29 15.85
N ALA A 53 -56.76 30.59 16.00
CA ALA A 53 -55.46 31.17 15.68
C ALA A 53 -54.36 30.73 16.66
N ALA A 54 -54.69 30.49 17.93
CA ALA A 54 -53.75 29.98 18.93
C ALA A 54 -53.41 28.48 18.73
N ASP A 55 -54.39 27.67 18.32
CA ASP A 55 -54.18 26.24 18.01
C ASP A 55 -53.38 26.05 16.71
N GLY A 56 -53.60 26.90 15.71
CA GLY A 56 -52.82 26.94 14.47
C GLY A 56 -51.33 27.23 14.69
N ARG A 57 -50.97 28.17 15.58
CA ARG A 57 -49.56 28.47 15.91
C ARG A 57 -48.85 27.32 16.63
N LYS A 58 -49.53 26.63 17.55
CA LYS A 58 -48.96 25.47 18.26
C LYS A 58 -48.66 24.31 17.31
N LYS A 59 -49.57 24.03 16.36
CA LYS A 59 -49.37 23.00 15.33
C LYS A 59 -48.26 23.34 14.33
N LEU A 60 -48.13 24.62 13.94
CA LEU A 60 -47.04 25.10 13.10
C LEU A 60 -45.68 24.97 13.81
N GLY A 61 -45.62 25.30 15.10
CA GLY A 61 -44.42 25.12 15.93
C GLY A 61 -44.00 23.65 16.05
N GLY A 62 -44.95 22.73 16.24
CA GLY A 62 -44.69 21.28 16.26
C GLY A 62 -44.11 20.76 14.94
N PHE A 63 -44.67 21.19 13.80
CA PHE A 63 -44.13 20.84 12.48
C PHE A 63 -42.71 21.38 12.25
N ALA A 64 -42.46 22.64 12.64
CA ALA A 64 -41.13 23.25 12.53
C ALA A 64 -40.07 22.50 13.35
N ILE A 65 -40.41 22.08 14.58
CA ILE A 65 -39.52 21.30 15.45
C ILE A 65 -39.21 19.94 14.82
N VAL A 66 -40.23 19.22 14.34
CA VAL A 66 -40.03 17.90 13.70
C VAL A 66 -39.18 18.03 12.43
N GLY A 67 -39.43 19.06 11.61
CA GLY A 67 -38.64 19.34 10.41
C GLY A 67 -37.17 19.66 10.74
N LEU A 68 -36.93 20.47 11.77
CA LEU A 68 -35.59 20.81 12.23
C LEU A 68 -34.83 19.59 12.79
N ILE A 69 -35.50 18.75 13.58
CA ILE A 69 -34.90 17.50 14.11
C ILE A 69 -34.46 16.59 12.97
N ARG A 70 -35.28 16.42 11.94
CA ARG A 70 -34.91 15.59 10.78
C ARG A 70 -33.77 16.16 9.98
N TRP A 71 -33.72 17.48 9.84
CA TRP A 71 -32.60 18.15 9.21
C TRP A 71 -31.32 17.99 10.05
N LEU A 72 -31.39 18.12 11.38
CA LEU A 72 -30.26 17.86 12.28
C LEU A 72 -29.75 16.43 12.16
N ILE A 73 -30.64 15.43 12.09
CA ILE A 73 -30.26 14.04 11.85
C ILE A 73 -29.53 13.89 10.50
N THR A 74 -30.04 14.51 9.42
CA THR A 74 -29.32 14.51 8.14
C THR A 74 -27.94 15.15 8.28
N ALA A 75 -27.84 16.33 8.89
CA ALA A 75 -26.57 17.03 9.08
C ALA A 75 -25.56 16.19 9.87
N LEU A 76 -26.00 15.49 10.93
CA LEU A 76 -25.16 14.58 11.70
C LEU A 76 -24.67 13.39 10.88
N LEU A 77 -25.53 12.79 10.04
CA LEU A 77 -25.14 11.69 9.17
C LEU A 77 -24.16 12.16 8.08
N LEU A 78 -24.37 13.34 7.49
CA LEU A 78 -23.43 13.92 6.53
C LEU A 78 -22.08 14.27 7.18
N MET A 79 -22.08 14.73 8.43
CA MET A 79 -20.85 14.87 9.21
C MET A 79 -20.15 13.51 9.39
N GLY A 80 -20.91 12.43 9.58
CA GLY A 80 -20.39 11.06 9.60
C GLY A 80 -19.64 10.68 8.31
N PHE A 81 -20.14 11.07 7.14
CA PHE A 81 -19.41 10.89 5.87
C PHE A 81 -18.08 11.62 5.87
N VAL A 82 -18.08 12.91 6.21
CA VAL A 82 -16.86 13.73 6.24
C VAL A 82 -15.83 13.15 7.21
N LEU A 83 -16.27 12.71 8.40
CA LEU A 83 -15.40 12.09 9.39
C LEU A 83 -14.84 10.75 8.94
N ALA A 84 -15.66 9.89 8.32
CA ALA A 84 -15.21 8.60 7.81
C ALA A 84 -14.13 8.79 6.73
N VAL A 85 -14.39 9.68 5.76
CA VAL A 85 -13.41 10.01 4.72
C VAL A 85 -12.14 10.56 5.32
N HIS A 86 -12.25 11.54 6.22
CA HIS A 86 -11.08 12.17 6.83
C HIS A 86 -10.26 11.19 7.68
N PHE A 87 -10.89 10.22 8.33
CA PHE A 87 -10.19 9.21 9.15
C PHE A 87 -9.40 8.21 8.30
N TYR A 88 -9.95 7.80 7.16
CA TYR A 88 -9.34 6.80 6.28
C TYR A 88 -8.46 7.41 5.18
N GLN A 89 -8.59 8.71 4.90
CA GLN A 89 -7.76 9.40 3.91
C GLN A 89 -6.28 9.43 4.35
N GLY A 90 -5.39 9.10 3.42
CA GLY A 90 -3.93 9.13 3.63
C GLY A 90 -3.34 7.94 4.40
N ARG A 91 -4.16 6.97 4.83
CA ARG A 91 -3.70 5.71 5.41
C ARG A 91 -3.65 4.62 4.35
N VAL A 92 -2.67 3.73 4.45
CA VAL A 92 -2.65 2.48 3.67
C VAL A 92 -3.66 1.53 4.32
N LEU A 93 -4.71 1.19 3.59
CA LEU A 93 -5.74 0.25 4.05
C LEU A 93 -5.39 -1.18 3.64
N ASP A 94 -5.55 -2.10 4.59
CA ASP A 94 -5.71 -3.53 4.31
C ASP A 94 -7.08 -3.79 3.65
N ASN A 95 -7.24 -4.96 3.03
CA ASN A 95 -8.49 -5.51 2.54
C ASN A 95 -9.61 -5.48 3.60
N ASN A 96 -9.30 -5.77 4.88
CA ASN A 96 -10.30 -5.71 5.93
C ASN A 96 -10.75 -4.26 6.21
N ASP A 97 -9.79 -3.33 6.34
CA ASP A 97 -10.09 -1.91 6.56
C ASP A 97 -10.86 -1.30 5.38
N LYS A 98 -10.50 -1.69 4.15
CA LYS A 98 -11.24 -1.32 2.93
C LYS A 98 -12.70 -1.79 3.00
N SER A 99 -12.91 -3.06 3.35
CA SER A 99 -14.26 -3.63 3.45
C SER A 99 -15.10 -2.93 4.53
N ILE A 100 -14.48 -2.58 5.67
CA ILE A 100 -15.14 -1.81 6.74
C ILE A 100 -15.53 -0.43 6.24
N PHE A 101 -14.62 0.29 5.56
CA PHE A 101 -14.92 1.61 5.01
C PHE A 101 -16.08 1.57 4.00
N GLU A 102 -16.04 0.64 3.04
CA GLU A 102 -17.10 0.46 2.04
C GLU A 102 -18.45 0.17 2.71
N SER A 103 -18.46 -0.68 3.75
CA SER A 103 -19.67 -0.99 4.52
C SER A 103 -20.23 0.24 5.24
N ILE A 104 -19.38 1.07 5.85
CA ILE A 104 -19.78 2.31 6.54
C ILE A 104 -20.42 3.29 5.54
N ILE A 105 -19.78 3.52 4.39
CA ILE A 105 -20.26 4.47 3.37
C ILE A 105 -21.60 4.03 2.77
N VAL A 106 -21.77 2.73 2.49
CA VAL A 106 -23.05 2.18 2.00
C VAL A 106 -24.14 2.32 3.06
N THR A 107 -23.83 2.00 4.32
CA THR A 107 -24.80 2.09 5.42
C THR A 107 -25.24 3.53 5.65
N LEU A 108 -24.30 4.49 5.70
CA LEU A 108 -24.61 5.90 5.84
C LEU A 108 -25.45 6.41 4.66
N SER A 109 -25.14 5.99 3.43
CA SER A 109 -25.90 6.35 2.21
C SER A 109 -27.36 5.92 2.31
N LEU A 110 -27.61 4.69 2.76
CA LEU A 110 -28.96 4.16 2.93
C LEU A 110 -29.73 4.92 4.02
N ILE A 111 -29.12 5.16 5.19
CA ILE A 111 -29.79 5.85 6.30
C ILE A 111 -30.13 7.30 5.90
N VAL A 112 -29.22 8.01 5.25
CA VAL A 112 -29.48 9.39 4.76
C VAL A 112 -30.57 9.38 3.69
N GLY A 113 -30.52 8.47 2.72
CA GLY A 113 -31.53 8.35 1.68
C GLY A 113 -32.94 8.12 2.25
N LEU A 114 -33.06 7.24 3.25
CA LEU A 114 -34.32 6.97 3.94
C LEU A 114 -34.80 8.16 4.78
N ASN A 115 -33.91 8.85 5.50
CA ASN A 115 -34.26 10.02 6.29
C ASN A 115 -34.79 11.16 5.41
N ILE A 116 -34.15 11.39 4.27
CA ILE A 116 -34.58 12.39 3.29
C ILE A 116 -35.93 12.03 2.67
N ALA A 117 -36.11 10.78 2.24
CA ALA A 117 -37.39 10.32 1.68
C ALA A 117 -38.53 10.52 2.69
N SER A 118 -38.28 10.21 3.97
CA SER A 118 -39.23 10.43 5.06
C SER A 118 -39.51 11.93 5.30
N ALA A 119 -38.47 12.77 5.30
CA ALA A 119 -38.60 14.21 5.44
C ALA A 119 -39.45 14.83 4.31
N LEU A 120 -39.16 14.47 3.06
CA LEU A 120 -39.93 14.91 1.89
C LEU A 120 -41.38 14.44 1.99
N LYS A 121 -41.63 13.16 2.31
CA LYS A 121 -42.99 12.63 2.47
C LYS A 121 -43.82 13.45 3.46
N ASP A 122 -43.25 13.85 4.59
CA ASP A 122 -43.99 14.66 5.55
C ASP A 122 -44.15 16.11 5.13
N ILE A 123 -43.16 16.71 4.46
CA ILE A 123 -43.32 18.02 3.82
C ILE A 123 -44.50 17.99 2.84
N ALA A 124 -44.63 16.95 2.00
CA ALA A 124 -45.75 16.80 1.07
C ALA A 124 -47.10 16.69 1.78
N LYS A 125 -47.19 15.94 2.90
CA LYS A 125 -48.42 15.83 3.70
C LYS A 125 -48.90 17.17 4.25
N HIS A 126 -47.98 18.05 4.62
CA HIS A 126 -48.35 19.38 5.12
C HIS A 126 -48.64 20.36 3.98
N MET A 127 -47.87 20.32 2.88
CA MET A 127 -48.10 21.16 1.70
C MET A 127 -49.42 20.87 0.96
N ARG A 128 -50.01 19.67 1.11
CA ARG A 128 -51.28 19.31 0.45
C ARG A 128 -52.40 20.32 0.71
N TRP A 129 -52.47 20.87 1.93
CA TRP A 129 -53.51 21.82 2.32
C TRP A 129 -53.34 23.17 1.65
N TRP A 130 -52.09 23.63 1.55
CA TRP A 130 -51.77 24.83 0.79
C TRP A 130 -52.14 24.65 -0.68
N PHE A 131 -51.80 23.50 -1.27
CA PHE A 131 -52.11 23.21 -2.66
C PHE A 131 -53.62 23.13 -2.93
N LEU A 132 -54.43 22.63 -2.00
CA LEU A 132 -55.90 22.61 -2.08
C LEU A 132 -56.52 24.01 -1.95
N SER A 133 -55.88 24.93 -1.22
CA SER A 133 -56.40 26.30 -1.04
C SER A 133 -56.29 27.20 -2.29
N LEU A 134 -55.40 26.87 -3.23
CA LEU A 134 -55.09 27.73 -4.39
C LEU A 134 -56.13 27.70 -5.51
N LYS A 135 -56.86 26.58 -5.68
CA LYS A 135 -57.80 26.42 -6.81
C LYS A 135 -58.83 25.32 -6.51
N ARG A 136 -60.09 25.54 -6.89
CA ARG A 136 -61.13 24.48 -6.88
C ARG A 136 -60.77 23.40 -7.90
N ARG A 137 -60.95 22.12 -7.54
CA ARG A 137 -60.53 20.96 -8.35
C ARG A 137 -61.60 19.87 -8.39
N ASP A 138 -61.46 18.96 -9.35
CA ASP A 138 -62.33 17.78 -9.50
C ASP A 138 -62.15 16.80 -8.31
N LEU A 139 -63.22 16.10 -7.92
CA LEU A 139 -63.28 15.18 -6.76
C LEU A 139 -62.18 14.13 -6.80
N SER A 140 -61.89 13.61 -7.99
CA SER A 140 -60.83 12.63 -8.22
C SER A 140 -59.44 13.22 -7.93
N GLU A 141 -59.19 14.47 -8.37
CA GLU A 141 -57.91 15.15 -8.12
C GLU A 141 -57.74 15.48 -6.62
N VAL A 142 -58.81 15.89 -5.94
CA VAL A 142 -58.78 16.20 -4.49
C VAL A 142 -58.44 14.95 -3.68
N GLU A 143 -59.00 13.79 -4.00
CA GLU A 143 -58.69 12.53 -3.30
C GLU A 143 -57.22 12.09 -3.49
N LEU A 144 -56.69 12.22 -4.70
CA LEU A 144 -55.29 11.95 -5.01
C LEU A 144 -54.33 12.93 -4.30
N ILE A 145 -54.71 14.21 -4.17
CA ILE A 145 -53.94 15.21 -3.39
C ILE A 145 -54.03 14.94 -1.89
N LEU A 146 -55.18 14.46 -1.40
CA LEU A 146 -55.34 14.12 0.02
C LEU A 146 -54.47 12.91 0.41
N GLN A 147 -54.24 11.98 -0.52
CA GLN A 147 -53.35 10.82 -0.37
C GLN A 147 -51.94 11.04 -0.97
N SER A 148 -51.44 12.27 -0.94
CA SER A 148 -50.11 12.64 -1.46
C SER A 148 -48.94 12.12 -0.62
N ASP A 149 -49.20 11.33 0.41
CA ASP A 149 -48.21 10.67 1.24
C ASP A 149 -47.57 9.45 0.54
N SER A 150 -48.15 9.01 -0.57
CA SER A 150 -47.58 7.98 -1.44
C SER A 150 -47.07 8.57 -2.75
N LEU A 151 -45.80 8.33 -3.07
CA LEU A 151 -45.19 8.66 -4.37
C LEU A 151 -45.98 8.03 -5.53
N VAL A 152 -46.59 6.85 -5.33
CA VAL A 152 -47.45 6.20 -6.35
C VAL A 152 -48.67 7.05 -6.67
N ASN A 153 -49.26 7.70 -5.66
CA ASN A 153 -50.42 8.56 -5.85
C ASN A 153 -50.02 9.89 -6.50
N VAL A 154 -48.84 10.43 -6.16
CA VAL A 154 -48.27 11.60 -6.87
C VAL A 154 -48.02 11.28 -8.34
N THR A 155 -47.49 10.10 -8.67
CA THR A 155 -47.30 9.66 -10.06
C THR A 155 -48.65 9.51 -10.77
N LYS A 156 -49.65 8.87 -10.15
CA LYS A 156 -51.01 8.78 -10.72
C LYS A 156 -51.63 10.16 -10.97
N LEU A 157 -51.36 11.13 -10.09
CA LEU A 157 -51.85 12.50 -10.21
C LEU A 157 -51.24 13.23 -11.41
N ILE A 158 -49.97 12.99 -11.76
CA ILE A 158 -49.32 13.53 -12.97
C ILE A 158 -50.06 13.08 -14.24
N TRP A 159 -50.45 11.80 -14.30
CA TRP A 159 -51.10 11.23 -15.47
C TRP A 159 -52.58 11.62 -15.57
N ARG A 160 -53.27 11.74 -14.43
CA ARG A 160 -54.71 11.99 -14.38
C ARG A 160 -55.08 13.47 -14.47
N SER A 161 -54.24 14.38 -13.96
CA SER A 161 -54.62 15.78 -13.86
C SER A 161 -54.76 16.45 -15.23
N SER A 162 -55.69 17.40 -15.36
CA SER A 162 -55.84 18.21 -16.59
C SER A 162 -54.98 19.47 -16.59
N SER A 163 -54.49 19.89 -15.41
CA SER A 163 -53.73 21.14 -15.24
C SER A 163 -52.22 20.94 -15.45
N SER A 164 -51.64 21.65 -16.43
CA SER A 164 -50.19 21.63 -16.68
C SER A 164 -49.37 22.07 -15.46
N VAL A 165 -49.87 23.00 -14.64
CA VAL A 165 -49.19 23.47 -13.43
C VAL A 165 -49.12 22.36 -12.37
N THR A 166 -50.21 21.63 -12.13
CA THR A 166 -50.23 20.48 -11.21
C THR A 166 -49.27 19.38 -11.68
N LYS A 167 -49.27 19.11 -12.99
CA LYS A 167 -48.34 18.13 -13.59
C LYS A 167 -46.89 18.53 -13.36
N MET A 168 -46.52 19.79 -13.62
CA MET A 168 -45.16 20.26 -13.39
C MET A 168 -44.75 20.14 -11.92
N VAL A 169 -45.59 20.61 -10.98
CA VAL A 169 -45.26 20.55 -9.55
C VAL A 169 -45.06 19.11 -9.07
N CYS A 170 -45.96 18.20 -9.46
CA CYS A 170 -45.84 16.79 -9.09
C CYS A 170 -44.64 16.12 -9.75
N PHE A 171 -44.34 16.46 -11.01
CA PHE A 171 -43.17 15.94 -11.73
C PHE A 171 -41.85 16.45 -11.12
N THR A 172 -41.75 17.74 -10.82
CA THR A 172 -40.59 18.32 -10.12
C THR A 172 -40.42 17.69 -8.75
N TRP A 173 -41.51 17.46 -8.01
CA TRP A 173 -41.46 16.79 -6.72
C TRP A 173 -40.94 15.35 -6.81
N LEU A 174 -41.38 14.60 -7.82
CA LEU A 174 -40.91 13.25 -8.12
C LEU A 174 -39.41 13.25 -8.48
N LEU A 175 -38.99 14.14 -9.38
CA LEU A 175 -37.59 14.30 -9.76
C LEU A 175 -36.71 14.68 -8.56
N LEU A 176 -37.19 15.52 -7.66
CA LEU A 176 -36.43 15.91 -6.46
C LEU A 176 -36.24 14.71 -5.53
N ASN A 177 -37.27 13.89 -5.33
CA ASN A 177 -37.17 12.68 -4.49
C ASN A 177 -36.20 11.65 -5.08
N ILE A 178 -36.31 11.37 -6.39
CA ILE A 178 -35.45 10.39 -7.06
C ILE A 178 -34.02 10.94 -7.19
N GLY A 179 -33.88 12.20 -7.60
CA GLY A 179 -32.60 12.85 -7.81
C GLY A 179 -31.78 12.96 -6.52
N MET A 180 -32.42 13.22 -5.38
CA MET A 180 -31.71 13.31 -4.10
C MET A 180 -31.19 11.93 -3.63
N GLN A 181 -31.96 10.86 -3.82
CA GLN A 181 -31.50 9.50 -3.52
C GLN A 181 -30.40 9.04 -4.48
N ALA A 182 -30.52 9.36 -5.78
CA ALA A 182 -29.50 9.09 -6.77
C ALA A 182 -28.19 9.83 -6.46
N ALA A 183 -28.26 11.11 -6.11
CA ALA A 183 -27.10 11.92 -5.74
C ALA A 183 -26.34 11.31 -4.55
N ILE A 184 -27.06 10.82 -3.53
CA ILE A 184 -26.44 10.15 -2.37
C ILE A 184 -25.83 8.82 -2.76
N ALA A 185 -26.47 8.02 -3.61
CA ALA A 185 -25.89 6.77 -4.08
C ALA A 185 -24.57 6.99 -4.84
N VAL A 186 -24.50 8.06 -5.63
CA VAL A 186 -23.29 8.44 -6.40
C VAL A 186 -22.14 8.91 -5.50
N ILE A 187 -22.37 9.26 -4.23
CA ILE A 187 -21.28 9.57 -3.27
C ILE A 187 -20.32 8.39 -3.15
N SER A 188 -20.79 7.15 -3.27
CA SER A 188 -19.90 5.97 -3.22
C SER A 188 -18.89 5.94 -4.37
N VAL A 189 -19.17 6.61 -5.49
CA VAL A 189 -18.30 6.69 -6.68
C VAL A 189 -17.29 7.82 -6.58
N THR A 190 -17.46 8.79 -5.66
CA THR A 190 -16.50 9.90 -5.52
C THR A 190 -15.18 9.51 -4.84
N PHE A 191 -15.07 8.26 -4.40
CA PHE A 191 -13.87 7.72 -3.77
C PHE A 191 -13.35 6.56 -4.59
N GLU A 192 -12.05 6.59 -4.88
CA GLU A 192 -11.35 5.44 -5.43
C GLU A 192 -10.28 4.98 -4.45
N ALA A 193 -10.18 3.66 -4.30
CA ALA A 193 -9.15 3.02 -3.50
C ALA A 193 -8.09 2.47 -4.45
N GLU A 194 -7.15 3.32 -4.83
CA GLU A 194 -6.07 2.97 -5.75
C GLU A 194 -4.84 2.44 -4.98
N PRO A 195 -4.21 1.35 -5.46
CA PRO A 195 -2.93 0.90 -4.93
C PRO A 195 -1.79 1.74 -5.52
N HIS A 196 -0.98 2.39 -4.67
CA HIS A 196 0.30 2.96 -5.08
C HIS A 196 1.45 1.96 -4.88
N VAL A 197 2.55 2.09 -5.63
CA VAL A 197 3.73 1.21 -5.51
C VAL A 197 4.39 1.22 -4.12
N ASP A 198 4.14 2.27 -3.34
CA ASP A 198 4.68 2.44 -1.97
C ASP A 198 3.67 2.03 -0.89
N ASP A 199 2.45 1.64 -1.28
CA ASP A 199 1.38 1.27 -0.36
C ASP A 199 1.49 -0.21 0.00
N VAL A 200 2.62 -0.56 0.60
CA VAL A 200 2.89 -1.91 1.07
C VAL A 200 2.70 -1.96 2.57
N TYR A 201 1.99 -2.97 3.05
CA TYR A 201 1.86 -3.26 4.47
C TYR A 201 2.29 -4.71 4.76
N LEU A 202 2.59 -5.00 6.02
CA LEU A 202 2.93 -6.34 6.47
C LEU A 202 1.66 -7.07 6.91
N SER A 203 1.33 -8.18 6.25
CA SER A 203 0.18 -9.02 6.62
C SER A 203 0.42 -9.75 7.95
N GLU A 204 -0.64 -10.19 8.64
CA GLU A 204 -0.56 -10.71 10.01
C GLU A 204 0.34 -11.95 10.16
N GLN A 205 0.15 -12.95 9.30
CA GLN A 205 0.95 -14.18 9.24
C GLN A 205 0.91 -14.80 7.83
N GLY A 206 2.03 -15.34 7.36
CA GLY A 206 2.12 -16.05 6.10
C GLY A 206 3.53 -16.50 5.78
N GLN A 207 3.77 -16.84 4.51
CA GLN A 207 5.10 -17.19 4.02
C GLN A 207 5.77 -15.98 3.41
N VAL A 208 6.94 -15.62 3.92
CA VAL A 208 7.82 -14.60 3.38
C VAL A 208 8.86 -15.29 2.51
N PHE A 209 9.12 -14.72 1.34
CA PHE A 209 10.13 -15.23 0.43
C PHE A 209 11.41 -14.42 0.57
N VAL A 210 12.49 -15.13 0.87
CA VAL A 210 13.81 -14.59 1.17
C VAL A 210 14.83 -15.28 0.26
N PRO A 211 15.86 -14.60 -0.24
CA PRO A 211 16.92 -15.26 -1.00
C PRO A 211 17.68 -16.28 -0.15
N ASP A 212 17.91 -17.46 -0.73
CA ASP A 212 18.82 -18.46 -0.17
C ASP A 212 20.27 -18.00 -0.38
N MET A 213 21.02 -17.80 0.69
CA MET A 213 22.39 -17.29 0.66
C MET A 213 23.45 -18.37 0.86
N SER A 214 23.09 -19.66 0.75
CA SER A 214 23.99 -20.78 0.99
C SER A 214 25.11 -20.94 -0.06
N ASP A 215 24.94 -20.37 -1.25
CA ASP A 215 25.81 -20.57 -2.42
C ASP A 215 25.70 -19.37 -3.38
N PHE A 216 26.71 -19.13 -4.22
CA PHE A 216 26.61 -18.13 -5.28
C PHE A 216 25.82 -18.67 -6.49
N ALA A 217 24.89 -17.90 -7.06
CA ALA A 217 24.20 -18.23 -8.31
C ALA A 217 23.46 -19.60 -8.36
N ARG A 218 23.06 -20.14 -7.20
CA ARG A 218 22.45 -21.47 -7.05
C ARG A 218 21.26 -21.67 -8.00
N GLY A 219 21.22 -22.76 -8.76
CA GLY A 219 20.02 -23.13 -9.54
C GLY A 219 19.70 -22.20 -10.72
N THR A 220 20.57 -21.25 -11.06
CA THR A 220 20.37 -20.33 -12.18
C THR A 220 21.09 -20.82 -13.44
N GLY A 221 20.35 -21.06 -14.52
CA GLY A 221 20.91 -21.37 -15.85
C GLY A 221 22.06 -22.39 -15.87
N ARG A 222 23.29 -21.91 -16.13
CA ARG A 222 24.51 -22.73 -16.23
C ARG A 222 24.99 -23.32 -14.89
N PHE A 223 24.39 -22.93 -13.76
CA PHE A 223 24.73 -23.35 -12.40
C PHE A 223 23.64 -24.24 -11.76
N GLN A 224 22.88 -24.98 -12.58
CA GLN A 224 21.81 -25.89 -12.14
C GLN A 224 22.28 -27.27 -11.65
N ASP A 225 23.50 -27.70 -11.98
CA ASP A 225 23.99 -29.03 -11.59
C ASP A 225 24.36 -29.07 -10.09
N SER A 226 23.89 -30.11 -9.38
CA SER A 226 24.25 -30.44 -7.99
C SER A 226 25.76 -30.46 -7.69
N ARG A 227 26.60 -30.67 -8.72
CA ARG A 227 28.07 -30.60 -8.61
C ARG A 227 28.60 -29.17 -8.38
N TYR A 228 27.81 -28.15 -8.67
CA TYR A 228 28.18 -26.74 -8.48
C TYR A 228 28.46 -26.40 -7.01
N ASN A 229 27.62 -26.92 -6.09
CA ASN A 229 27.75 -26.68 -4.66
C ASN A 229 29.01 -27.34 -4.05
N GLN A 230 29.63 -28.28 -4.77
CA GLN A 230 30.83 -29.00 -4.30
C GLN A 230 32.12 -28.52 -4.98
N ASP A 231 32.02 -27.74 -6.07
CA ASP A 231 33.18 -27.24 -6.81
C ASP A 231 33.48 -25.78 -6.45
N SER A 232 34.49 -25.59 -5.60
CA SER A 232 34.97 -24.27 -5.20
C SER A 232 35.40 -23.38 -6.38
N THR A 233 35.78 -23.96 -7.51
CA THR A 233 36.11 -23.23 -8.75
C THR A 233 34.88 -22.54 -9.33
N LEU A 234 33.75 -23.24 -9.32
CA LEU A 234 32.51 -22.74 -9.90
C LEU A 234 31.86 -21.69 -8.98
N GLN A 235 32.02 -21.83 -7.66
CA GLN A 235 31.64 -20.80 -6.68
C GLN A 235 32.49 -19.54 -6.83
N ASN A 236 33.81 -19.67 -7.01
CA ASN A 236 34.71 -18.53 -7.28
C ASN A 236 34.31 -17.79 -8.57
N LEU A 237 34.00 -18.55 -9.63
CA LEU A 237 33.50 -17.97 -10.89
C LEU A 237 32.14 -17.29 -10.71
N GLY A 238 31.24 -17.91 -9.94
CA GLY A 238 29.91 -17.37 -9.62
C GLY A 238 30.02 -16.03 -8.90
N ALA A 239 30.83 -15.95 -7.84
CA ALA A 239 31.08 -14.72 -7.10
C ALA A 239 31.62 -13.61 -8.01
N SER A 240 32.58 -13.94 -8.88
CA SER A 240 33.18 -13.00 -9.84
C SER A 240 32.14 -12.46 -10.85
N ILE A 241 31.34 -13.34 -11.46
CA ILE A 241 30.28 -12.93 -12.39
C ILE A 241 29.21 -12.08 -11.68
N LEU A 242 28.83 -12.45 -10.45
CA LEU A 242 27.85 -11.70 -9.67
C LEU A 242 28.38 -10.32 -9.26
N GLY A 243 29.69 -10.18 -9.03
CA GLY A 243 30.32 -8.87 -8.84
C GLY A 243 30.24 -7.98 -10.07
N ASP A 244 30.47 -8.56 -11.26
CA ASP A 244 30.29 -7.85 -12.54
C ASP A 244 28.82 -7.43 -12.76
N ILE A 245 27.86 -8.27 -12.37
CA ILE A 245 26.43 -7.91 -12.40
C ILE A 245 26.14 -6.80 -11.40
N GLY A 246 26.63 -6.92 -10.17
CA GLY A 246 26.45 -5.94 -9.10
C GLY A 246 27.05 -4.58 -9.43
N SER A 247 28.06 -4.52 -10.30
CA SER A 247 28.64 -3.27 -10.81
C SER A 247 27.63 -2.39 -11.56
N SER A 248 26.64 -3.03 -12.19
CA SER A 248 25.61 -2.37 -12.99
C SER A 248 24.43 -1.86 -12.15
N TYR A 249 24.39 -2.24 -10.87
CA TYR A 249 23.30 -1.84 -10.00
C TYR A 249 23.39 -0.39 -9.56
N ASN A 250 22.22 0.22 -9.41
CA ASN A 250 22.09 1.54 -8.86
C ASN A 250 22.33 1.51 -7.35
N TYR A 251 23.01 2.54 -6.84
CA TYR A 251 23.30 2.73 -5.42
C TYR A 251 23.00 4.17 -5.02
N SER A 252 22.82 4.40 -3.73
CA SER A 252 22.56 5.74 -3.18
C SER A 252 23.22 5.88 -1.81
N PHE A 253 23.23 7.07 -1.25
CA PHE A 253 23.60 7.28 0.15
C PHE A 253 22.50 6.76 1.07
N LEU A 254 22.90 6.16 2.19
CA LEU A 254 21.97 5.62 3.18
C LEU A 254 21.00 6.71 3.67
N PRO A 255 19.67 6.49 3.65
CA PRO A 255 18.73 7.48 4.13
C PRO A 255 18.81 7.61 5.66
N SER A 256 18.43 8.77 6.17
CA SER A 256 18.38 9.02 7.62
C SER A 256 17.29 8.24 8.35
N VAL A 257 16.38 7.61 7.61
CA VAL A 257 15.25 6.82 8.12
C VAL A 257 15.65 5.34 8.09
N PRO A 258 15.35 4.54 9.13
CA PRO A 258 15.63 3.11 9.10
C PRO A 258 14.89 2.46 7.93
N LEU A 259 15.63 1.67 7.13
CA LEU A 259 15.07 0.99 5.96
C LEU A 259 14.15 -0.17 6.34
N ALA A 260 14.41 -0.85 7.45
CA ALA A 260 13.64 -2.03 7.84
C ALA A 260 12.11 -1.75 7.90
N GLY A 261 11.34 -2.56 7.18
CA GLY A 261 9.89 -2.43 7.04
C GLY A 261 9.43 -1.45 5.95
N GLU A 262 10.33 -0.65 5.37
CA GLU A 262 10.00 0.25 4.27
C GLU A 262 9.94 -0.51 2.93
N PRO A 263 9.07 -0.08 1.99
CA PRO A 263 8.95 -0.69 0.67
C PRO A 263 10.15 -0.36 -0.21
N LEU A 264 10.57 -1.33 -1.03
CA LEU A 264 11.63 -1.14 -2.03
C LEU A 264 11.32 0.01 -3.00
N ALA A 265 10.05 0.20 -3.37
CA ALA A 265 9.62 1.23 -4.31
C ALA A 265 9.97 2.66 -3.84
N LYS A 266 9.94 2.91 -2.52
CA LYS A 266 10.28 4.21 -1.91
C LYS A 266 11.79 4.49 -1.95
N PHE A 267 12.60 3.44 -1.94
CA PHE A 267 14.04 3.49 -1.84
C PHE A 267 14.68 2.48 -2.83
N PRO A 268 14.72 2.77 -4.14
CA PRO A 268 15.00 1.78 -5.18
C PRO A 268 16.49 1.45 -5.38
N ALA A 269 17.38 1.87 -4.47
CA ALA A 269 18.80 1.54 -4.53
C ALA A 269 19.01 0.07 -4.14
N MET A 270 19.92 -0.63 -4.83
CA MET A 270 20.21 -2.03 -4.52
C MET A 270 21.11 -2.17 -3.29
N PHE A 271 22.01 -1.21 -3.08
CA PHE A 271 22.89 -1.12 -1.92
C PHE A 271 23.24 0.34 -1.65
N TRP A 272 23.79 0.61 -0.47
CA TRP A 272 23.90 1.94 0.10
C TRP A 272 25.34 2.27 0.45
N LYS A 273 25.76 3.50 0.12
CA LYS A 273 27.04 4.07 0.53
C LYS A 273 26.87 4.79 1.87
N THR A 274 27.78 4.52 2.81
CA THR A 274 27.97 5.30 4.03
C THR A 274 29.34 6.00 3.97
N ASP A 275 29.76 6.65 5.06
CA ASP A 275 31.04 7.36 5.08
C ASP A 275 32.23 6.40 4.99
N ASP A 276 32.19 5.27 5.70
CA ASP A 276 33.33 4.36 5.85
C ASP A 276 33.11 2.95 5.28
N TYR A 277 31.88 2.61 4.88
CA TYR A 277 31.52 1.28 4.43
C TYR A 277 30.31 1.27 3.48
N TRP A 278 30.04 0.13 2.87
CA TRP A 278 28.87 -0.11 2.03
C TRP A 278 27.93 -1.12 2.68
N GLU A 279 26.61 -0.96 2.53
CA GLU A 279 25.65 -1.91 3.08
C GLU A 279 24.54 -2.33 2.11
N TYR A 280 24.17 -3.61 2.20
CA TYR A 280 23.05 -4.23 1.50
C TYR A 280 22.01 -4.66 2.53
N HIS A 281 20.74 -4.34 2.28
CA HIS A 281 19.62 -4.78 3.12
C HIS A 281 18.85 -5.86 2.40
N TYR A 282 18.61 -6.99 3.07
CA TYR A 282 17.85 -8.09 2.49
C TYR A 282 16.40 -7.68 2.25
N LEU A 283 15.79 -8.24 1.20
CA LEU A 283 14.40 -8.00 0.87
C LEU A 283 13.54 -9.20 1.27
N ASN A 284 12.45 -8.91 1.97
CA ASN A 284 11.37 -9.83 2.26
C ASN A 284 10.29 -9.61 1.20
N SER A 285 9.90 -10.67 0.47
CA SER A 285 8.98 -10.58 -0.67
C SER A 285 7.75 -11.49 -0.50
N ALA A 286 6.69 -11.19 -1.24
CA ALA A 286 5.48 -12.01 -1.26
C ALA A 286 5.65 -13.28 -2.13
N PRO A 287 4.89 -14.37 -1.87
CA PRO A 287 4.98 -15.63 -2.60
C PRO A 287 4.76 -15.56 -4.12
N ASN A 288 3.91 -14.63 -4.57
CA ASN A 288 3.39 -14.62 -5.92
C ASN A 288 4.16 -13.71 -6.90
N THR A 289 5.31 -13.15 -6.51
CA THR A 289 6.14 -12.32 -7.40
C THR A 289 7.09 -13.19 -8.23
N VAL A 290 6.57 -14.07 -9.08
CA VAL A 290 7.36 -14.96 -9.96
C VAL A 290 7.41 -14.48 -11.41
N SER A 291 6.86 -13.30 -11.74
CA SER A 291 6.81 -12.83 -13.12
C SER A 291 7.58 -11.52 -13.31
N ALA A 292 8.77 -11.68 -13.89
CA ALA A 292 9.45 -10.72 -14.76
C ALA A 292 9.45 -9.23 -14.33
N GLY A 293 10.54 -8.83 -13.68
CA GLY A 293 11.11 -7.49 -13.87
C GLY A 293 10.75 -6.43 -12.84
N THR A 294 9.79 -6.64 -11.94
CA THR A 294 9.47 -5.61 -10.93
C THR A 294 9.11 -6.19 -9.56
N ASN A 295 10.09 -6.20 -8.66
CA ASN A 295 9.96 -6.58 -7.25
C ASN A 295 9.26 -5.48 -6.41
N PHE A 296 8.16 -4.89 -6.90
CA PHE A 296 7.54 -3.77 -6.18
C PHE A 296 6.88 -4.21 -4.86
N LEU A 297 6.52 -5.49 -4.73
CA LEU A 297 5.97 -6.05 -3.49
C LEU A 297 7.06 -6.71 -2.63
N ALA A 298 8.04 -5.89 -2.24
CA ALA A 298 9.12 -6.26 -1.35
C ALA A 298 9.37 -5.14 -0.33
N VAL A 299 9.75 -5.55 0.87
CA VAL A 299 10.11 -4.65 1.98
C VAL A 299 11.49 -5.02 2.50
N TYR A 300 12.22 -4.02 2.96
CA TYR A 300 13.51 -4.26 3.59
C TYR A 300 13.35 -5.03 4.91
N SER A 301 14.19 -6.03 5.09
CA SER A 301 14.32 -6.80 6.33
C SER A 301 15.25 -6.08 7.31
N ASP A 302 15.20 -6.47 8.58
CA ASP A 302 16.21 -6.05 9.58
C ASP A 302 17.61 -6.63 9.33
N ARG A 303 17.72 -7.60 8.41
CA ARG A 303 18.98 -8.26 8.08
C ARG A 303 19.73 -7.42 7.06
N LYS A 304 21.00 -7.18 7.32
CA LYS A 304 21.89 -6.44 6.42
C LYS A 304 23.27 -7.08 6.34
N VAL A 305 24.00 -6.73 5.30
CA VAL A 305 25.40 -7.10 5.10
C VAL A 305 26.18 -5.82 4.87
N SER A 306 27.32 -5.67 5.54
CA SER A 306 28.25 -4.57 5.33
C SER A 306 29.53 -5.04 4.66
N SER A 307 30.14 -4.17 3.87
CA SER A 307 31.41 -4.35 3.20
C SER A 307 32.30 -3.14 3.45
N GLN A 308 33.49 -3.38 3.98
CA GLN A 308 34.51 -2.38 4.23
C GLN A 308 35.84 -2.87 3.71
N ALA A 309 36.68 -1.98 3.21
CA ALA A 309 38.05 -2.32 2.83
C ALA A 309 39.04 -1.32 3.40
N VAL A 310 40.26 -1.80 3.62
CA VAL A 310 41.41 -0.98 3.98
C VAL A 310 42.55 -1.36 3.05
N CYS A 311 43.09 -0.38 2.33
CA CYS A 311 44.22 -0.58 1.45
C CYS A 311 45.46 0.13 1.98
N GLU A 312 46.61 -0.46 1.72
CA GLU A 312 47.93 0.12 1.97
C GLU A 312 48.75 0.11 0.68
N THR A 313 49.66 1.07 0.55
CA THR A 313 50.62 1.18 -0.57
C THR A 313 52.04 0.94 -0.05
N PRO A 314 52.40 -0.32 0.27
CA PRO A 314 53.67 -0.63 0.91
C PRO A 314 54.86 -0.41 -0.03
N GLU A 315 56.04 -0.18 0.54
CA GLU A 315 57.29 -0.26 -0.21
C GLU A 315 57.50 -1.69 -0.73
N TYR A 316 57.81 -1.83 -2.03
CA TYR A 316 57.93 -3.14 -2.67
C TYR A 316 59.13 -3.21 -3.62
N ASN A 317 59.63 -4.43 -3.81
CA ASN A 317 60.53 -4.79 -4.91
C ASN A 317 59.80 -5.67 -5.92
N SER A 318 60.01 -5.41 -7.20
CA SER A 318 59.40 -6.18 -8.28
C SER A 318 60.45 -6.84 -9.16
N THR A 319 60.32 -8.15 -9.38
CA THR A 319 61.20 -8.92 -10.28
C THR A 319 60.37 -9.76 -11.24
N ILE A 320 60.82 -9.88 -12.48
CA ILE A 320 60.19 -10.74 -13.48
C ILE A 320 60.88 -12.11 -13.44
N ASP A 321 60.12 -13.16 -13.18
CA ASP A 321 60.67 -14.52 -13.21
C ASP A 321 60.78 -15.07 -14.65
N GLN A 322 61.50 -16.17 -14.83
CA GLN A 322 61.71 -16.86 -16.11
C GLN A 322 60.39 -17.28 -16.78
N ALA A 323 59.33 -17.51 -15.99
CA ALA A 323 57.98 -17.78 -16.45
C ALA A 323 57.19 -16.54 -16.92
N ARG A 324 57.82 -15.35 -16.95
CA ARG A 324 57.21 -14.03 -17.23
C ARG A 324 56.16 -13.57 -16.20
N SER A 325 56.13 -14.18 -15.02
CA SER A 325 55.32 -13.71 -13.90
C SER A 325 55.98 -12.53 -13.20
N LEU A 326 55.17 -11.62 -12.64
CA LEU A 326 55.64 -10.52 -11.80
C LEU A 326 55.65 -10.96 -10.35
N LEU A 327 56.84 -11.10 -9.76
CA LEU A 327 56.96 -11.28 -8.32
C LEU A 327 57.06 -9.90 -7.66
N ILE A 328 56.17 -9.63 -6.72
CA ILE A 328 56.19 -8.44 -5.86
C ILE A 328 56.51 -8.89 -4.45
N VAL A 329 57.49 -8.25 -3.83
CA VAL A 329 57.88 -8.50 -2.44
C VAL A 329 57.67 -7.22 -1.65
N ASN A 330 56.72 -7.25 -0.72
CA ASN A 330 56.49 -6.18 0.25
C ASN A 330 57.71 -6.11 1.18
N GLN A 331 58.43 -5.00 1.18
CA GLN A 331 59.66 -4.83 1.95
C GLN A 331 59.41 -4.68 3.45
N THR A 332 58.21 -4.24 3.84
CA THR A 332 57.84 -4.03 5.24
C THR A 332 57.44 -5.33 5.91
N SER A 333 56.58 -6.13 5.27
CA SER A 333 56.07 -7.39 5.82
C SER A 333 56.89 -8.61 5.42
N GLY A 334 57.71 -8.51 4.36
CA GLY A 334 58.42 -9.63 3.75
C GLY A 334 57.51 -10.57 2.94
N ARG A 335 56.22 -10.25 2.82
CA ARG A 335 55.26 -11.05 2.05
C ARG A 335 55.52 -10.90 0.55
N ASN A 336 55.28 -11.98 -0.18
CA ASN A 336 55.40 -11.99 -1.63
C ASN A 336 54.08 -12.38 -2.29
N PHE A 337 53.83 -11.80 -3.47
CA PHE A 337 52.71 -12.15 -4.30
C PHE A 337 53.14 -12.16 -5.76
N THR A 338 52.67 -13.16 -6.51
CA THR A 338 53.04 -13.36 -7.90
C THR A 338 51.84 -13.09 -8.80
N PHE A 339 51.97 -12.18 -9.75
CA PHE A 339 50.98 -11.99 -10.80
C PHE A 339 51.38 -12.77 -12.06
N ASP A 340 50.39 -13.34 -12.74
CA ASP A 340 50.63 -14.05 -14.01
C ASP A 340 51.08 -13.08 -15.12
N ALA A 341 51.76 -13.59 -16.14
CA ALA A 341 52.26 -12.83 -17.29
C ALA A 341 51.14 -12.11 -18.07
N SER A 342 49.90 -12.58 -17.94
CA SER A 342 48.70 -11.99 -18.55
C SER A 342 48.16 -10.75 -17.82
N ALA A 343 48.65 -10.46 -16.60
CA ALA A 343 48.22 -9.36 -15.73
C ALA A 343 48.69 -7.95 -16.15
N TRP A 344 49.44 -7.83 -17.24
CA TRP A 344 50.22 -6.64 -17.58
C TRP A 344 49.58 -5.88 -18.74
N GLY A 345 48.36 -5.38 -18.55
CA GLY A 345 47.77 -4.43 -19.50
C GLY A 345 48.32 -3.03 -19.25
N LEU A 346 48.61 -2.28 -20.33
CA LEU A 346 49.06 -0.88 -20.21
C LEU A 346 47.94 0.07 -19.75
N GLU A 347 46.68 -0.35 -19.87
CA GLU A 347 45.49 0.44 -19.57
C GLU A 347 44.44 -0.39 -18.79
N SER A 348 44.90 -1.25 -17.89
CA SER A 348 44.01 -2.06 -17.05
C SER A 348 44.54 -2.25 -15.65
N ASN A 349 43.65 -2.19 -14.67
CA ASN A 349 43.97 -2.54 -13.29
C ASN A 349 43.85 -4.06 -13.15
N THR A 350 44.85 -4.69 -12.53
CA THR A 350 44.84 -6.12 -12.29
C THR A 350 44.73 -6.43 -10.80
N TYR A 351 43.72 -7.23 -10.46
CA TYR A 351 43.42 -7.67 -9.11
C TYR A 351 43.86 -9.12 -8.97
N GLY A 352 44.58 -9.44 -7.89
CA GLY A 352 45.13 -10.76 -7.60
C GLY A 352 44.79 -11.21 -6.19
N THR A 353 44.51 -12.50 -5.99
CA THR A 353 44.22 -13.09 -4.68
C THR A 353 44.64 -14.55 -4.60
N LEU A 354 44.72 -15.08 -3.38
CA LEU A 354 44.76 -16.52 -3.11
C LEU A 354 43.36 -17.02 -2.74
N PRO A 355 42.74 -17.92 -3.53
CA PRO A 355 41.34 -18.28 -3.36
C PRO A 355 41.07 -19.07 -2.06
N ILE A 356 40.23 -18.53 -1.19
CA ILE A 356 39.91 -19.13 0.13
C ILE A 356 39.09 -20.42 -0.02
N LEU A 357 38.17 -20.49 -0.99
CA LEU A 357 37.31 -21.68 -1.17
C LEU A 357 38.08 -22.95 -1.57
N ARG A 358 39.37 -22.88 -1.93
CA ARG A 358 40.21 -24.04 -2.22
C ARG A 358 41.01 -24.56 -1.02
N GLN A 359 41.02 -23.84 0.10
CA GLN A 359 41.64 -24.31 1.35
C GLN A 359 40.78 -25.35 2.09
N LEU A 360 39.64 -25.73 1.51
CA LEU A 360 38.75 -26.80 1.97
C LEU A 360 39.41 -28.18 1.86
N ARG A 361 40.24 -28.52 2.86
CA ARG A 361 40.52 -29.90 3.20
C ARG A 361 39.45 -30.37 4.19
N THR A 362 38.57 -31.25 3.75
CA THR A 362 37.40 -31.76 4.50
C THR A 362 37.77 -32.56 5.76
N ASP A 363 39.05 -32.94 5.90
CA ASP A 363 39.67 -33.58 7.06
C ASP A 363 40.11 -32.59 8.17
N VAL A 364 40.19 -31.28 7.89
CA VAL A 364 40.67 -30.27 8.84
C VAL A 364 39.55 -29.32 9.31
N CYS A 365 38.55 -29.07 8.46
CA CYS A 365 37.44 -28.16 8.74
C CYS A 365 36.16 -28.94 9.11
N GLY A 366 36.12 -29.50 10.32
CA GLY A 366 34.89 -30.02 10.91
C GLY A 366 33.98 -28.88 11.35
N SER A 367 32.74 -28.87 10.87
CA SER A 367 31.61 -28.05 11.37
C SER A 367 31.87 -26.53 11.50
N TRP A 368 31.72 -25.80 10.38
CA TRP A 368 31.26 -24.39 10.20
C TRP A 368 31.74 -23.24 11.13
N VAL A 369 32.52 -23.49 12.17
CA VAL A 369 32.95 -22.50 13.18
C VAL A 369 34.41 -22.80 13.51
N GLY A 370 35.35 -22.32 12.67
CA GLY A 370 36.77 -22.46 12.98
C GLY A 370 37.75 -22.45 11.82
N CYS A 371 37.31 -22.37 10.56
CA CYS A 371 38.24 -22.25 9.45
C CYS A 371 38.77 -20.82 9.37
N SER A 372 40.08 -20.67 9.54
CA SER A 372 40.83 -19.43 9.27
C SER A 372 40.58 -19.00 7.82
N THR A 373 39.82 -17.93 7.60
CA THR A 373 39.50 -17.30 6.31
C THR A 373 40.69 -16.50 5.75
N GLY A 374 41.88 -17.09 5.76
CA GLY A 374 43.13 -16.38 5.51
C GLY A 374 43.58 -15.52 6.70
N GLU A 375 44.60 -14.69 6.48
CA GLU A 375 45.37 -14.03 7.55
C GLU A 375 44.62 -12.87 8.25
N CYS A 376 43.48 -12.41 7.71
CA CYS A 376 42.79 -11.21 8.21
C CYS A 376 41.47 -11.46 8.97
N GLY A 377 41.04 -12.71 9.15
CA GLY A 377 39.88 -13.06 10.00
C GLY A 377 38.56 -13.30 9.25
N PRO A 378 37.48 -13.70 9.96
CA PRO A 378 36.23 -14.21 9.38
C PRO A 378 35.56 -13.19 8.45
N GLY A 379 35.17 -13.62 7.25
CA GLY A 379 34.56 -12.74 6.24
C GLY A 379 35.54 -11.79 5.54
N CYS A 380 36.84 -11.85 5.88
CA CYS A 380 37.87 -11.02 5.29
C CYS A 380 38.68 -11.76 4.22
N SER A 381 39.20 -11.02 3.23
CA SER A 381 40.19 -11.51 2.27
C SER A 381 41.14 -10.41 1.81
N THR A 382 42.36 -10.81 1.48
CA THR A 382 43.38 -9.92 0.96
C THR A 382 43.39 -9.94 -0.57
N VAL A 383 43.29 -8.76 -1.19
CA VAL A 383 43.42 -8.56 -2.64
C VAL A 383 44.63 -7.68 -2.89
N HIS A 384 45.47 -8.14 -3.80
CA HIS A 384 46.62 -7.39 -4.30
C HIS A 384 46.24 -6.70 -5.60
N VAL A 385 46.56 -5.42 -5.74
CA VAL A 385 46.20 -4.65 -6.93
C VAL A 385 47.46 -4.10 -7.61
N LEU A 386 47.51 -4.29 -8.93
CA LEU A 386 48.45 -3.65 -9.83
C LEU A 386 47.71 -2.63 -10.67
N GLU A 387 48.09 -1.37 -10.51
CA GLU A 387 47.54 -0.25 -11.29
C GLU A 387 48.66 0.35 -12.15
N PRO A 388 48.59 0.26 -13.49
CA PRO A 388 49.55 0.95 -14.35
C PRO A 388 49.50 2.46 -14.10
N LYS A 389 50.66 3.12 -14.12
CA LYS A 389 50.74 4.57 -13.87
C LYS A 389 50.00 5.34 -14.96
N SER A 390 48.89 5.97 -14.59
CA SER A 390 48.13 6.86 -15.48
C SER A 390 48.50 8.35 -15.29
N GLY A 391 49.10 8.70 -14.15
CA GLY A 391 49.52 10.05 -13.79
C GLY A 391 50.46 10.07 -12.58
N GLU A 392 50.70 11.25 -12.04
CA GLU A 392 51.46 11.43 -10.80
C GLU A 392 50.68 10.87 -9.59
N ALA A 393 51.41 10.31 -8.62
CA ALA A 393 50.81 9.80 -7.40
C ALA A 393 50.09 10.91 -6.63
N VAL A 394 48.91 10.59 -6.09
CA VAL A 394 48.12 11.55 -5.29
C VAL A 394 48.92 11.96 -4.04
N ALA A 395 48.75 13.23 -3.64
CA ALA A 395 49.36 13.77 -2.44
C ALA A 395 48.94 12.96 -1.20
N GLY A 396 49.93 12.46 -0.45
CA GLY A 396 49.69 11.59 0.72
C GLY A 396 49.88 10.10 0.46
N SER A 397 50.22 9.68 -0.76
CA SER A 397 50.69 8.32 -1.03
C SER A 397 51.96 7.99 -0.24
N THR A 398 52.04 6.77 0.30
CA THR A 398 53.14 6.37 1.20
C THR A 398 54.40 5.92 0.44
N PHE A 399 54.25 5.39 -0.78
CA PHE A 399 55.36 4.92 -1.58
C PHE A 399 55.04 5.03 -3.08
N ASP A 400 55.91 5.69 -3.84
CA ASP A 400 55.89 5.71 -5.31
C ASP A 400 57.26 5.23 -5.82
N SER A 401 57.29 4.06 -6.46
CA SER A 401 58.54 3.51 -6.97
C SER A 401 58.99 4.26 -8.23
N PRO A 402 60.23 4.78 -8.27
CA PRO A 402 60.74 5.55 -9.41
C PRO A 402 61.04 4.68 -10.63
N THR A 403 61.14 3.36 -10.45
CA THR A 403 61.53 2.41 -11.50
C THR A 403 60.38 1.53 -11.99
N SER A 404 59.26 1.48 -11.26
CA SER A 404 58.06 0.75 -11.70
C SER A 404 57.16 1.61 -12.58
N GLY A 405 56.58 0.98 -13.61
CA GLY A 405 55.51 1.57 -14.43
C GLY A 405 54.11 1.42 -13.83
N PHE A 406 54.00 1.06 -12.55
CA PHE A 406 52.74 0.74 -11.87
C PHE A 406 52.79 1.12 -10.39
N PHE A 407 51.61 1.29 -9.79
CA PHE A 407 51.36 1.34 -8.36
C PHE A 407 50.92 -0.04 -7.85
N TYR A 408 51.20 -0.32 -6.58
CA TYR A 408 50.87 -1.58 -5.92
C TYR A 408 50.11 -1.34 -4.63
N TYR A 409 49.02 -2.08 -4.46
CA TYR A 409 48.18 -2.01 -3.27
C TYR A 409 48.04 -3.39 -2.63
N GLU A 410 48.06 -3.42 -1.30
CA GLU A 410 47.66 -4.57 -0.49
C GLU A 410 46.40 -4.18 0.28
N CYS A 411 45.27 -4.82 -0.05
CA CYS A 411 43.97 -4.45 0.45
C CYS A 411 43.31 -5.58 1.23
N ASN A 412 42.83 -5.30 2.43
CA ASN A 412 42.00 -6.21 3.21
C ASN A 412 40.54 -5.77 3.10
N ILE A 413 39.72 -6.62 2.48
CA ILE A 413 38.28 -6.40 2.34
C ILE A 413 37.58 -7.31 3.35
N THR A 414 36.65 -6.76 4.14
CA THR A 414 35.85 -7.48 5.11
C THR A 414 34.37 -7.34 4.76
N VAL A 415 33.69 -8.48 4.62
CA VAL A 415 32.24 -8.56 4.46
C VAL A 415 31.65 -9.21 5.70
N SER A 416 30.64 -8.59 6.30
CA SER A 416 30.03 -9.04 7.56
C SER A 416 28.51 -8.95 7.51
N SER A 417 27.84 -9.93 8.12
CA SER A 417 26.37 -9.99 8.23
C SER A 417 25.91 -9.49 9.60
N ASP A 418 24.78 -8.79 9.63
CA ASP A 418 24.06 -8.36 10.84
C ASP A 418 22.58 -8.75 10.72
N PRO A 419 22.05 -9.65 11.57
CA PRO A 419 22.77 -10.36 12.64
C PRO A 419 23.81 -11.35 12.09
N PRO A 420 24.82 -11.72 12.90
CA PRO A 420 25.80 -12.72 12.50
C PRO A 420 25.11 -14.08 12.25
N PRO A 421 25.66 -14.91 11.35
CA PRO A 421 25.12 -16.23 11.06
C PRO A 421 25.11 -17.10 12.32
N VAL A 422 23.96 -17.73 12.58
CA VAL A 422 23.70 -18.71 13.63
C VAL A 422 23.05 -19.91 12.96
N SER A 423 23.20 -21.12 13.52
CA SER A 423 22.80 -22.39 12.87
C SER A 423 21.41 -22.43 12.22
N ASP A 424 20.43 -21.72 12.80
CA ASP A 424 19.05 -21.66 12.27
C ASP A 424 18.85 -20.58 11.18
N LEU A 425 19.79 -19.64 11.05
CA LEU A 425 19.81 -18.50 10.14
C LEU A 425 20.91 -18.57 9.06
N ASP A 426 21.70 -19.64 9.03
CA ASP A 426 22.86 -19.78 8.15
C ASP A 426 22.48 -19.75 6.65
N ASN A 427 21.29 -20.24 6.29
CA ASN A 427 20.80 -20.16 4.90
C ASN A 427 20.16 -18.80 4.58
N LEU A 428 19.83 -18.02 5.62
CA LEU A 428 19.16 -16.71 5.52
C LEU A 428 20.15 -15.54 5.53
N THR A 429 21.39 -15.76 5.94
CA THR A 429 22.45 -14.76 6.05
C THR A 429 23.70 -15.27 5.34
N LEU A 430 24.62 -14.37 4.99
CA LEU A 430 25.83 -14.77 4.30
C LEU A 430 26.81 -15.41 5.29
N ALA A 431 27.14 -16.69 5.08
CA ALA A 431 28.11 -17.42 5.89
C ALA A 431 29.53 -16.79 5.77
N PRO A 432 30.39 -16.84 6.81
CA PRO A 432 31.67 -16.11 6.81
C PRO A 432 32.62 -16.50 5.67
N MET A 433 32.56 -17.76 5.22
CA MET A 433 33.39 -18.23 4.11
C MET A 433 32.92 -17.66 2.76
N LEU A 434 31.61 -17.55 2.54
CA LEU A 434 31.06 -16.89 1.35
C LEU A 434 31.28 -15.38 1.40
N ALA A 435 31.18 -14.79 2.60
CA ALA A 435 31.54 -13.39 2.80
C ALA A 435 33.00 -13.11 2.41
N ALA A 436 33.94 -13.98 2.82
CA ALA A 436 35.34 -13.90 2.39
C ALA A 436 35.50 -14.13 0.88
N ALA A 437 34.78 -15.08 0.29
CA ALA A 437 34.79 -15.28 -1.17
C ALA A 437 34.27 -14.04 -1.93
N ALA A 438 33.22 -13.38 -1.43
CA ALA A 438 32.71 -12.12 -1.97
C ALA A 438 33.74 -10.99 -1.84
N ALA A 439 34.46 -10.92 -0.72
CA ALA A 439 35.50 -9.93 -0.44
C ALA A 439 36.64 -9.92 -1.48
N GLN A 440 37.02 -11.10 -2.00
CA GLN A 440 38.06 -11.24 -3.03
C GLN A 440 37.54 -11.46 -4.46
N ALA A 441 36.22 -11.44 -4.67
CA ALA A 441 35.57 -11.86 -5.91
C ALA A 441 36.07 -11.14 -7.16
N ILE A 442 36.52 -9.88 -7.02
CA ILE A 442 37.08 -9.07 -8.10
C ILE A 442 38.32 -9.70 -8.73
N ALA A 443 39.13 -10.40 -7.94
CA ALA A 443 40.35 -11.08 -8.38
C ALA A 443 40.11 -12.55 -8.75
N LEU A 444 38.96 -13.11 -8.35
CA LEU A 444 38.62 -14.50 -8.65
C LEU A 444 38.34 -14.66 -10.15
N ASN A 445 38.74 -15.82 -10.66
CA ASN A 445 38.42 -16.27 -11.99
C ASN A 445 38.06 -17.78 -11.92
N GLY A 446 37.37 -18.29 -12.95
CA GLY A 446 36.95 -19.69 -12.98
C GLY A 446 38.05 -20.69 -13.33
N LEU A 447 39.33 -20.33 -13.17
CA LEU A 447 40.43 -21.20 -13.53
C LEU A 447 40.66 -22.27 -12.45
N SER A 448 40.82 -23.51 -12.92
CA SER A 448 41.26 -24.64 -12.11
C SER A 448 42.76 -24.82 -12.16
N SER A 449 43.45 -24.32 -11.14
CA SER A 449 44.79 -24.77 -10.80
C SER A 449 44.67 -25.96 -9.84
N ILE A 450 45.49 -26.99 -10.05
CA ILE A 450 45.57 -28.15 -9.15
C ILE A 450 46.31 -27.76 -7.84
N ASP A 451 47.11 -26.70 -7.88
CA ASP A 451 47.87 -26.19 -6.73
C ASP A 451 47.08 -25.08 -5.99
N PRO A 452 46.80 -25.26 -4.68
CA PRO A 452 46.06 -24.30 -3.85
C PRO A 452 46.83 -23.00 -3.58
N ASN A 453 48.14 -22.95 -3.86
CA ASN A 453 48.97 -21.76 -3.68
C ASN A 453 49.10 -20.93 -4.97
N VAL A 454 48.37 -21.28 -6.01
CA VAL A 454 48.41 -20.51 -7.27
C VAL A 454 47.51 -19.29 -7.14
N PRO A 455 48.07 -18.08 -7.27
CA PRO A 455 47.29 -16.86 -7.27
C PRO A 455 46.36 -16.82 -8.48
N LEU A 456 45.14 -16.35 -8.26
CA LEU A 456 44.22 -16.00 -9.32
C LEU A 456 44.29 -14.50 -9.55
N SER A 457 44.23 -14.09 -10.82
CA SER A 457 44.20 -12.69 -11.19
C SER A 457 43.18 -12.39 -12.28
N ARG A 458 42.68 -11.17 -12.28
CA ARG A 458 41.74 -10.65 -13.28
C ARG A 458 42.00 -9.17 -13.52
N SER A 459 41.92 -8.75 -14.78
CA SER A 459 42.19 -7.37 -15.19
C SER A 459 40.94 -6.67 -15.71
N PHE A 460 40.78 -5.40 -15.38
CA PHE A 460 39.70 -4.54 -15.86
C PHE A 460 40.27 -3.31 -16.56
N ASN A 461 39.84 -3.06 -17.80
CA ASN A 461 40.30 -1.91 -18.58
C ASN A 461 39.81 -0.59 -17.96
N TRP A 462 40.58 0.48 -18.13
CA TRP A 462 40.30 1.81 -17.56
C TRP A 462 38.91 2.40 -17.91
N GLN A 463 38.30 1.96 -19.02
CA GLN A 463 36.96 2.37 -19.42
C GLN A 463 35.83 1.69 -18.63
N LEU A 464 36.15 0.67 -17.82
CA LEU A 464 35.20 0.02 -16.92
C LEU A 464 35.27 0.64 -15.52
N PRO A 465 34.16 0.63 -14.75
CA PRO A 465 34.12 1.21 -13.41
C PRO A 465 35.19 0.67 -12.44
N PHE A 466 35.58 -0.60 -12.61
CA PHE A 466 36.62 -1.25 -11.81
C PHE A 466 38.00 -1.28 -12.46
N GLY A 467 38.16 -0.61 -13.60
CA GLY A 467 39.49 -0.32 -14.14
C GLY A 467 39.92 1.11 -13.87
N THR A 468 39.08 1.95 -13.25
CA THR A 468 39.42 3.36 -13.05
C THR A 468 40.74 3.51 -12.26
N PRO A 469 41.74 4.23 -12.79
CA PRO A 469 43.00 4.44 -12.08
C PRO A 469 42.81 5.46 -10.95
N PHE A 470 43.44 5.20 -9.81
CA PHE A 470 43.37 6.05 -8.62
C PHE A 470 44.69 6.74 -8.28
N ASN A 471 45.71 6.55 -9.11
CA ASN A 471 47.03 7.15 -9.00
C ASN A 471 47.62 7.03 -7.59
N ASN A 472 47.66 5.80 -7.08
CA ASN A 472 48.19 5.47 -5.75
C ASN A 472 47.34 5.95 -4.55
N SER A 473 46.04 6.26 -4.76
CA SER A 473 45.12 6.59 -3.67
C SER A 473 44.56 5.32 -3.01
N ALA A 474 45.15 4.95 -1.87
CA ALA A 474 44.68 3.84 -1.04
C ALA A 474 43.20 3.93 -0.62
N PRO A 475 42.66 5.06 -0.14
CA PRO A 475 41.25 5.12 0.28
C PRO A 475 40.27 4.95 -0.88
N ASP A 476 40.59 5.48 -2.07
CA ASP A 476 39.72 5.34 -3.24
C ASP A 476 39.72 3.91 -3.79
N MET A 477 40.89 3.25 -3.78
CA MET A 477 41.00 1.83 -4.12
C MET A 477 40.21 0.96 -3.13
N ALA A 478 40.27 1.29 -1.83
CA ALA A 478 39.50 0.61 -0.80
C ALA A 478 37.99 0.78 -1.02
N ASP A 479 37.50 1.99 -1.28
CA ASP A 479 36.08 2.25 -1.57
C ASP A 479 35.59 1.43 -2.79
N GLN A 480 36.41 1.35 -3.85
CA GLN A 480 36.07 0.57 -5.04
C GLN A 480 35.98 -0.94 -4.76
N LEU A 481 36.91 -1.48 -3.98
CA LEU A 481 36.91 -2.90 -3.60
C LEU A 481 35.75 -3.25 -2.67
N ALA A 482 35.46 -2.40 -1.69
CA ALA A 482 34.32 -2.56 -0.80
C ALA A 482 32.99 -2.53 -1.59
N ARG A 483 32.87 -1.61 -2.56
CA ARG A 483 31.74 -1.53 -3.47
C ARG A 483 31.59 -2.78 -4.34
N TYR A 484 32.68 -3.33 -4.87
CA TYR A 484 32.62 -4.58 -5.65
C TYR A 484 32.06 -5.71 -4.79
N ALA A 485 32.62 -5.89 -3.59
CA ALA A 485 32.24 -6.97 -2.68
C ALA A 485 30.78 -6.88 -2.24
N ILE A 486 30.25 -5.69 -1.92
CA ILE A 486 28.81 -5.55 -1.60
C ILE A 486 27.92 -5.82 -2.82
N GLY A 487 28.39 -5.45 -4.02
CA GLY A 487 27.71 -5.73 -5.28
C GLY A 487 27.53 -7.23 -5.52
N VAL A 488 28.55 -8.03 -5.18
CA VAL A 488 28.46 -9.50 -5.23
C VAL A 488 27.32 -9.99 -4.34
N VAL A 489 27.22 -9.49 -3.10
CA VAL A 489 26.16 -9.89 -2.15
C VAL A 489 24.78 -9.50 -2.67
N ALA A 490 24.62 -8.26 -3.14
CA ALA A 490 23.37 -7.76 -3.69
C ALA A 490 22.92 -8.57 -4.93
N ALA A 491 23.86 -8.87 -5.83
CA ALA A 491 23.59 -9.69 -7.02
C ALA A 491 23.20 -11.10 -6.62
N THR A 492 23.94 -11.72 -5.70
CA THR A 492 23.63 -13.06 -5.14
C THR A 492 22.20 -13.11 -4.61
N ALA A 493 21.83 -12.16 -3.76
CA ALA A 493 20.49 -12.08 -3.19
C ALA A 493 19.38 -11.84 -4.23
N SER A 494 19.69 -11.19 -5.35
CA SER A 494 18.71 -10.95 -6.42
C SER A 494 18.53 -12.15 -7.36
N THR A 495 19.59 -12.94 -7.58
CA THR A 495 19.62 -14.03 -8.55
C THR A 495 19.30 -15.38 -7.94
N ASN A 496 19.63 -15.57 -6.67
CA ASN A 496 19.44 -16.86 -6.01
C ASN A 496 17.96 -17.21 -5.85
N PRO A 497 17.63 -18.50 -5.80
CA PRO A 497 16.28 -18.96 -5.55
C PRO A 497 15.80 -18.43 -4.20
N ARG A 498 14.52 -18.11 -4.15
CA ARG A 498 13.87 -17.67 -2.92
C ARG A 498 13.36 -18.87 -2.15
N MET A 499 13.58 -18.88 -0.85
CA MET A 499 13.04 -19.84 0.10
C MET A 499 11.87 -19.21 0.88
N ALA A 500 10.84 -20.01 1.14
CA ALA A 500 9.69 -19.62 1.93
C ALA A 500 9.98 -19.86 3.41
N ILE A 501 9.88 -18.79 4.21
CA ILE A 501 9.99 -18.85 5.68
C ILE A 501 8.70 -18.33 6.33
N PRO A 502 8.32 -18.84 7.51
CA PRO A 502 7.20 -18.29 8.25
C PRO A 502 7.51 -16.84 8.68
N GLY A 503 6.59 -15.92 8.42
CA GLY A 503 6.75 -14.51 8.75
C GLY A 503 5.54 -13.67 8.38
N ARG A 504 5.75 -12.36 8.19
CA ARG A 504 4.72 -11.42 7.74
C ARG A 504 4.98 -11.00 6.29
N PRO A 505 4.29 -11.57 5.29
CA PRO A 505 4.53 -11.21 3.91
C PRO A 505 4.10 -9.77 3.63
N PRO A 506 4.84 -9.04 2.77
CA PRO A 506 4.36 -7.76 2.27
C PRO A 506 3.12 -7.99 1.41
N ALA A 507 2.12 -7.13 1.57
CA ALA A 507 0.87 -7.14 0.83
C ALA A 507 0.58 -5.74 0.29
N GLN A 508 -0.01 -5.69 -0.90
CA GLN A 508 -0.39 -4.44 -1.53
C GLN A 508 -1.63 -3.90 -0.83
N GLY A 509 -1.49 -2.75 -0.19
CA GLY A 509 -2.58 -1.95 0.32
C GLY A 509 -3.08 -0.94 -0.71
N VAL A 510 -4.13 -0.24 -0.32
CA VAL A 510 -4.75 0.83 -1.12
C VAL A 510 -4.81 2.10 -0.29
N ARG A 511 -4.68 3.25 -0.93
CA ARG A 511 -5.00 4.54 -0.30
C ARG A 511 -6.33 5.04 -0.83
N LEU A 512 -7.15 5.56 0.06
CA LEU A 512 -8.33 6.29 -0.33
C LEU A 512 -7.94 7.65 -0.91
N ASN A 513 -8.21 7.81 -2.20
CA ASN A 513 -8.10 9.06 -2.89
C ASN A 513 -9.50 9.62 -3.17
N LEU A 514 -9.67 10.91 -2.89
CA LEU A 514 -10.90 11.63 -3.20
C LEU A 514 -10.68 12.28 -4.56
N GLU A 515 -11.12 11.62 -5.64
CA GLU A 515 -10.91 12.12 -7.00
C GLU A 515 -11.53 13.49 -7.21
N GLU A 516 -12.76 13.66 -6.70
CA GLU A 516 -13.58 14.85 -6.93
C GLU A 516 -14.06 15.46 -5.60
N PRO A 517 -13.17 16.15 -4.85
CA PRO A 517 -13.51 16.71 -3.53
C PRO A 517 -14.60 17.78 -3.63
N VAL A 518 -14.67 18.47 -4.76
CA VAL A 518 -15.70 19.48 -5.04
C VAL A 518 -17.05 18.81 -5.25
N ALA A 519 -17.13 17.76 -6.07
CA ALA A 519 -18.39 17.05 -6.30
C ALA A 519 -18.92 16.45 -5.00
N PHE A 520 -18.05 15.85 -4.18
CA PHE A 520 -18.39 15.33 -2.86
C PHE A 520 -18.99 16.42 -1.96
N ALA A 521 -18.30 17.55 -1.79
CA ALA A 521 -18.78 18.65 -0.96
C ALA A 521 -20.09 19.27 -1.48
N VAL A 522 -20.24 19.39 -2.81
CA VAL A 522 -21.43 19.93 -3.45
C VAL A 522 -22.63 19.01 -3.23
N ILE A 523 -22.48 17.70 -3.37
CA ILE A 523 -23.58 16.75 -3.12
C ILE A 523 -24.04 16.82 -1.65
N LEU A 524 -23.11 16.82 -0.70
CA LEU A 524 -23.43 16.95 0.72
C LEU A 524 -24.09 18.31 1.04
N GLY A 525 -23.56 19.40 0.48
CA GLY A 525 -24.10 20.74 0.66
C GLY A 525 -25.50 20.90 0.06
N LEU A 526 -25.72 20.40 -1.16
CA LEU A 526 -27.01 20.47 -1.84
C LEU A 526 -28.06 19.61 -1.16
N THR A 527 -27.72 18.43 -0.68
CA THR A 527 -28.67 17.55 0.03
C THR A 527 -29.17 18.19 1.33
N ALA A 528 -28.25 18.64 2.20
CA ALA A 528 -28.61 19.34 3.44
C ALA A 528 -29.31 20.69 3.17
N GLY A 529 -28.79 21.47 2.24
CA GLY A 529 -29.29 22.80 1.90
C GLY A 529 -30.69 22.74 1.29
N LEU A 530 -30.94 21.83 0.34
CA LEU A 530 -32.25 21.69 -0.28
C LEU A 530 -33.28 21.12 0.70
N GLN A 531 -32.91 20.17 1.56
CA GLN A 531 -33.80 19.70 2.62
C GLN A 531 -34.21 20.84 3.56
N LEU A 532 -33.26 21.68 3.99
CA LEU A 532 -33.54 22.84 4.85
C LEU A 532 -34.45 23.85 4.13
N LEU A 533 -34.09 24.20 2.90
CA LEU A 533 -34.84 25.15 2.08
C LEU A 533 -36.29 24.70 1.91
N LEU A 534 -36.52 23.44 1.52
CA LEU A 534 -37.86 22.88 1.35
C LEU A 534 -38.64 22.88 2.66
N THR A 535 -37.99 22.57 3.79
CA THR A 535 -38.62 22.62 5.11
C THR A 535 -39.05 24.05 5.46
N VAL A 536 -38.18 25.03 5.27
CA VAL A 536 -38.48 26.46 5.53
C VAL A 536 -39.60 26.96 4.63
N VAL A 537 -39.54 26.67 3.33
CA VAL A 537 -40.59 27.04 2.36
C VAL A 537 -41.92 26.40 2.76
N ALA A 538 -41.93 25.11 3.13
CA ALA A 538 -43.15 24.43 3.57
C ALA A 538 -43.74 25.08 4.82
N ILE A 539 -42.92 25.46 5.81
CA ILE A 539 -43.37 26.17 7.01
C ILE A 539 -44.00 27.52 6.64
N MET A 540 -43.36 28.30 5.76
CA MET A 540 -43.89 29.59 5.30
C MET A 540 -45.22 29.47 4.56
N LEU A 541 -45.36 28.46 3.70
CA LEU A 541 -46.57 28.23 2.92
C LEU A 541 -47.72 27.70 3.78
N VAL A 542 -47.45 26.77 4.69
CA VAL A 542 -48.45 26.23 5.62
C VAL A 542 -48.92 27.31 6.61
N GLY A 543 -48.02 28.20 7.06
CA GLY A 543 -48.37 29.32 7.93
C GLY A 543 -49.33 30.34 7.30
N ARG A 544 -49.49 30.35 5.97
CA ARG A 544 -50.44 31.21 5.26
C ARG A 544 -51.83 30.61 5.08
N VAL A 545 -52.04 29.35 5.43
CA VAL A 545 -53.29 28.63 5.14
C VAL A 545 -53.91 28.10 6.42
N TYR A 546 -55.22 28.32 6.56
CA TYR A 546 -56.00 27.80 7.67
C TYR A 546 -56.07 26.27 7.59
N VAL A 547 -55.45 25.60 8.56
CA VAL A 547 -55.53 24.14 8.71
C VAL A 547 -56.71 23.83 9.64
N PRO A 548 -57.77 23.13 9.17
CA PRO A 548 -58.91 22.80 10.03
C PRO A 548 -58.46 22.01 11.26
N GLY A 549 -58.88 22.48 12.44
CA GLY A 549 -58.27 22.15 13.72
C GLY A 549 -58.38 20.71 14.21
N ASN A 550 -59.06 19.79 13.53
CA ASN A 550 -59.19 18.41 14.00
C ASN A 550 -59.48 17.45 12.83
N GLN A 551 -58.59 16.48 12.64
CA GLN A 551 -58.75 15.45 11.61
C GLN A 551 -59.82 14.41 11.94
N GLU A 552 -60.25 14.31 13.20
CA GLU A 552 -61.14 13.21 13.65
C GLU A 552 -62.63 13.43 13.37
N TRP A 553 -63.07 14.64 12.98
CA TRP A 553 -64.51 14.93 12.78
C TRP A 553 -64.90 15.58 11.45
N MET A 554 -63.95 15.86 10.55
CA MET A 554 -64.31 16.28 9.18
C MET A 554 -64.50 15.02 8.33
N SER A 555 -65.76 14.60 8.15
CA SER A 555 -66.09 13.49 7.25
C SER A 555 -65.50 13.77 5.86
N LYS A 556 -65.04 12.73 5.15
CA LYS A 556 -64.58 12.87 3.75
C LYS A 556 -65.60 13.61 2.88
N GLU A 557 -66.87 13.54 3.24
CA GLU A 557 -68.01 14.18 2.56
C GLU A 557 -68.08 15.70 2.80
N THR A 558 -67.75 16.19 4.01
CA THR A 558 -67.71 17.64 4.31
C THR A 558 -66.52 18.33 3.65
N LEU A 559 -65.37 17.65 3.57
CA LEU A 559 -64.22 18.12 2.79
C LEU A 559 -64.48 18.11 1.28
N LYS A 560 -65.25 17.13 0.78
CA LYS A 560 -65.73 17.11 -0.61
C LYS A 560 -66.63 18.33 -0.88
N GLN A 561 -67.63 18.61 -0.04
CA GLN A 561 -68.53 19.76 -0.24
C GLN A 561 -67.85 21.15 -0.19
N LEU A 562 -66.77 21.32 0.59
CA LEU A 562 -66.08 22.61 0.71
C LEU A 562 -65.15 22.93 -0.47
N TYR A 563 -64.65 21.92 -1.17
CA TYR A 563 -63.58 22.08 -2.16
C TYR A 563 -63.86 21.44 -3.53
N SER A 564 -64.93 20.67 -3.69
CA SER A 564 -65.37 20.10 -4.96
C SER A 564 -66.54 20.87 -5.58
N TYR A 565 -66.72 20.71 -6.88
CA TYR A 565 -67.99 20.97 -7.57
C TYR A 565 -68.90 19.74 -7.49
#